data_AF-A0A381VV71-F1
#
_entry.id   AF-A0A381VV71-F1
#
_cell.length_a   1.000
_cell.length_b   1.000
_cell.length_c   1.000
_cell.angle_alpha   90.00
_cell.angle_beta   90.00
_cell.angle_gamma   90.00
#
_symmetry.space_group_name_H-M   'P 1'
#
loop_
_entity.id
_entity.type
_entity.pdbx_description
1 polymer ?
#
loop_
_entity_poly.entity_id
_entity_poly.type
_entity_poly.pdbx_seq_one_letter_code
_entity_poly.pdbx_strand_id
1 'polypeptide(L)'
;MKYKGEQTETTIGNNVIIRENVTINRGTAAYGTTAIGNNVLLMAATHVAHDCIINDNVIMANMATLGGHVEIKEYASLGGGVLVHQFCRIGA
;
A
#
# COMPACT_ATOMS: atom_id res chain seq x y z
N MET A 1 -7.52 12.01 -14.26
CA MET A 1 -7.47 10.57 -13.93
C MET A 1 -6.76 9.87 -15.08
N LYS A 2 -5.63 9.17 -14.85
CA LYS A 2 -4.76 8.63 -15.92
C LYS A 2 -5.11 7.20 -16.35
N TYR A 3 -5.80 6.45 -15.50
CA TYR A 3 -6.24 5.08 -15.77
C TYR A 3 -7.22 5.03 -16.95
N LYS A 4 -7.00 4.12 -17.91
CA LYS A 4 -7.73 4.00 -19.18
C LYS A 4 -8.41 2.65 -19.39
N GLY A 5 -8.47 1.78 -18.38
CA GLY A 5 -9.04 0.44 -18.54
C GLY A 5 -7.99 -0.65 -18.72
N GLU A 6 -6.69 -0.34 -18.54
CA GLU A 6 -5.61 -1.30 -18.69
C GLU A 6 -5.72 -2.50 -17.72
N GLN A 7 -5.22 -3.66 -18.16
CA GLN A 7 -5.10 -4.84 -17.31
C GLN A 7 -3.95 -4.63 -16.31
N THR A 8 -4.30 -4.57 -15.04
CA THR A 8 -3.37 -4.36 -13.91
C THR A 8 -3.83 -5.15 -12.72
N GLU A 9 -2.90 -5.37 -11.78
CA GLU A 9 -3.11 -6.30 -10.69
C GLU A 9 -2.84 -5.64 -9.32
N THR A 10 -3.26 -6.36 -8.29
CA THR A 10 -2.78 -6.19 -6.92
C THR A 10 -2.16 -7.52 -6.53
N THR A 11 -0.93 -7.48 -6.02
CA THR A 11 -0.24 -8.67 -5.51
C THR A 11 -0.11 -8.57 -4.00
N ILE A 12 -0.44 -9.65 -3.29
CA ILE A 12 -0.41 -9.72 -1.83
C ILE A 12 0.40 -10.95 -1.45
N GLY A 13 1.44 -10.75 -0.64
CA GLY A 13 2.31 -11.80 -0.15
C GLY A 13 1.69 -12.67 0.93
N ASN A 14 2.54 -13.42 1.63
CA ASN A 14 2.10 -14.36 2.65
C ASN A 14 1.95 -13.68 4.02
N ASN A 15 1.05 -14.22 4.86
CA ASN A 15 0.82 -13.77 6.24
C ASN A 15 0.45 -12.27 6.34
N VAL A 16 -0.32 -11.76 5.38
CA VAL A 16 -0.84 -10.39 5.42
C VAL A 16 -2.16 -10.37 6.20
N ILE A 17 -2.25 -9.49 7.19
CA ILE A 17 -3.47 -9.27 7.96
C ILE A 17 -4.13 -8.00 7.44
N ILE A 18 -5.27 -8.17 6.77
CA ILE A 18 -6.08 -7.07 6.23
C ILE A 18 -7.32 -6.91 7.10
N ARG A 19 -7.40 -5.78 7.80
CA ARG A 19 -8.50 -5.48 8.73
C ARG A 19 -9.68 -4.82 8.03
N GLU A 20 -10.67 -4.43 8.81
CA GLU A 20 -11.96 -3.95 8.36
C GLU A 20 -11.81 -2.65 7.55
N ASN A 21 -12.56 -2.52 6.45
CA ASN A 21 -12.58 -1.33 5.59
C ASN A 21 -11.23 -0.92 4.97
N VAL A 22 -10.25 -1.82 4.92
CA VAL A 22 -9.02 -1.57 4.15
C VAL A 22 -9.34 -1.52 2.66
N THR A 23 -8.74 -0.55 1.96
CA THR A 23 -8.83 -0.44 0.50
C THR A 23 -7.45 -0.58 -0.13
N ILE A 24 -7.34 -1.43 -1.15
CA ILE A 24 -6.11 -1.65 -1.90
C ILE A 24 -6.45 -1.56 -3.37
N ASN A 25 -5.97 -0.51 -4.03
CA ASN A 25 -6.23 -0.30 -5.43
C ASN A 25 -5.13 -0.97 -6.26
N ARG A 26 -5.52 -1.68 -7.33
CA ARG A 26 -4.57 -2.19 -8.32
C ARG A 26 -3.74 -1.08 -8.96
N GLY A 27 -2.65 -1.48 -9.60
CA GLY A 27 -1.77 -0.56 -10.31
C GLY A 27 -2.42 0.15 -11.49
N THR A 28 -1.66 1.06 -12.10
CA THR A 28 -1.96 1.69 -13.39
C THR A 28 -0.97 1.20 -14.45
N ALA A 29 -1.09 1.67 -15.69
CA ALA A 29 -0.11 1.42 -16.74
C ALA A 29 1.33 1.87 -16.40
N ALA A 30 1.52 2.64 -15.31
CA ALA A 30 2.84 3.05 -14.87
C ALA A 30 3.66 1.87 -14.34
N TYR A 31 3.17 1.14 -13.31
CA TYR A 31 3.90 -0.01 -12.72
C TYR A 31 3.22 -1.35 -12.99
N GLY A 32 1.96 -1.34 -13.44
CA GLY A 32 1.17 -2.55 -13.72
C GLY A 32 0.62 -3.25 -12.48
N THR A 33 1.16 -2.95 -11.30
CA THR A 33 0.80 -3.62 -10.05
C THR A 33 0.93 -2.71 -8.84
N THR A 34 0.07 -2.94 -7.84
CA THR A 34 0.29 -2.53 -6.45
C THR A 34 0.73 -3.78 -5.68
N ALA A 35 1.84 -3.71 -4.97
CA ALA A 35 2.45 -4.87 -4.33
C ALA A 35 2.51 -4.73 -2.81
N ILE A 36 2.08 -5.78 -2.11
CA ILE A 36 2.20 -5.93 -0.66
C ILE A 36 3.04 -7.18 -0.38
N GLY A 37 4.12 -7.02 0.37
CA GLY A 37 5.05 -8.07 0.77
C GLY A 37 4.48 -9.03 1.82
N ASN A 38 5.38 -9.71 2.53
CA ASN A 38 5.06 -10.70 3.54
C ASN A 38 4.96 -10.10 4.95
N ASN A 39 4.18 -10.74 5.82
CA ASN A 39 4.05 -10.39 7.24
C ASN A 39 3.63 -8.91 7.45
N VAL A 40 2.74 -8.41 6.61
CA VAL A 40 2.24 -7.03 6.68
C VAL A 40 0.95 -6.97 7.51
N LEU A 41 0.84 -5.97 8.38
CA LEU A 41 -0.41 -5.66 9.09
C LEU A 41 -1.00 -4.35 8.55
N LEU A 42 -2.17 -4.45 7.91
CA LEU A 42 -2.99 -3.32 7.51
C LEU A 42 -4.18 -3.22 8.46
N MET A 43 -4.13 -2.25 9.39
CA MET A 43 -5.20 -2.06 10.36
C MET A 43 -6.42 -1.35 9.75
N ALA A 44 -7.47 -1.13 10.55
CA ALA A 44 -8.76 -0.73 10.03
C ALA A 44 -8.71 0.60 9.24
N ALA A 45 -9.43 0.64 8.12
CA ALA A 45 -9.57 1.81 7.25
C ALA A 45 -8.25 2.36 6.66
N THR A 46 -7.18 1.57 6.58
CA THR A 46 -5.99 1.99 5.81
C THR A 46 -6.29 2.04 4.31
N HIS A 47 -5.65 2.97 3.61
CA HIS A 47 -5.75 3.10 2.16
C HIS A 47 -4.40 2.90 1.48
N VAL A 48 -4.34 1.95 0.55
CA VAL A 48 -3.20 1.72 -0.34
C VAL A 48 -3.62 2.10 -1.75
N ALA A 49 -3.12 3.25 -2.22
CA ALA A 49 -3.39 3.73 -3.58
C ALA A 49 -2.68 2.87 -4.65
N HIS A 50 -2.96 3.20 -5.91
CA HIS A 50 -2.37 2.53 -7.06
C HIS A 50 -0.84 2.63 -7.08
N ASP A 51 -0.19 1.60 -7.62
CA ASP A 51 1.25 1.52 -7.86
C ASP A 51 2.10 1.63 -6.58
N CYS A 52 1.52 1.41 -5.40
CA CYS A 52 2.27 1.38 -4.14
C CYS A 52 3.05 0.07 -4.01
N ILE A 53 4.20 0.14 -3.33
CA ILE A 53 5.03 -1.01 -2.97
C ILE A 53 5.20 -0.99 -1.46
N ILE A 54 4.61 -1.96 -0.78
CA ILE A 54 4.75 -2.16 0.67
C ILE A 54 5.62 -3.40 0.86
N ASN A 55 6.82 -3.24 1.40
CA ASN A 55 7.75 -4.35 1.63
C ASN A 55 7.41 -5.14 2.92
N ASP A 56 8.24 -6.14 3.23
CA ASP A 56 7.97 -7.11 4.28
C ASP A 56 7.99 -6.52 5.70
N ASN A 57 7.20 -7.10 6.60
CA ASN A 57 7.15 -6.75 8.03
C ASN A 57 6.70 -5.30 8.31
N VAL A 58 5.90 -4.70 7.41
CA VAL A 58 5.34 -3.36 7.58
C VAL A 58 4.08 -3.38 8.44
N ILE A 59 3.91 -2.34 9.27
CA ILE A 59 2.68 -2.10 10.02
C ILE A 59 2.09 -0.75 9.62
N MET A 60 0.84 -0.76 9.16
CA MET A 60 0.04 0.44 8.94
C MET A 60 -1.10 0.48 9.95
N ALA A 61 -1.04 1.43 10.89
CA ALA A 61 -2.10 1.62 11.88
C ALA A 61 -3.35 2.26 11.26
N ASN A 62 -4.44 2.30 12.03
CA ASN A 62 -5.76 2.68 11.53
C ASN A 62 -5.74 3.99 10.72
N MET A 63 -6.44 4.02 9.58
CA MET A 63 -6.55 5.19 8.71
C MET A 63 -5.23 5.70 8.10
N ALA A 64 -4.11 4.98 8.24
CA ALA A 64 -2.89 5.30 7.50
C ALA A 64 -3.16 5.21 5.99
N THR A 65 -2.84 6.27 5.26
CA THR A 65 -3.27 6.50 3.88
C THR A 65 -2.06 6.81 3.00
N LEU A 66 -1.88 6.02 1.95
CA LEU A 66 -0.83 6.22 0.97
C LEU A 66 -1.40 6.84 -0.30
N GLY A 67 -0.76 7.90 -0.81
CA GLY A 67 -0.94 8.37 -2.19
C GLY A 67 -0.35 7.39 -3.20
N GLY A 68 -0.63 7.61 -4.49
CA GLY A 68 -0.13 6.71 -5.53
C GLY A 68 1.41 6.65 -5.59
N HIS A 69 1.96 5.52 -6.02
CA HIS A 69 3.40 5.32 -6.18
C HIS A 69 4.25 5.45 -4.90
N VAL A 70 3.66 5.26 -3.72
CA VAL A 70 4.42 5.27 -2.47
C VAL A 70 5.15 3.95 -2.29
N GLU A 71 6.39 4.02 -1.78
CA GLU A 71 7.19 2.86 -1.40
C GLU A 71 7.42 2.87 0.13
N ILE A 72 7.04 1.80 0.81
CA ILE A 72 7.32 1.58 2.24
C ILE A 72 8.34 0.45 2.36
N LYS A 73 9.51 0.72 2.93
CA LYS A 73 10.57 -0.29 3.12
C LYS A 73 10.28 -1.21 4.30
N GLU A 74 11.05 -2.29 4.35
CA GLU A 74 10.94 -3.35 5.34
C GLU A 74 10.97 -2.80 6.76
N TYR A 75 10.18 -3.39 7.66
CA TYR A 75 10.11 -3.05 9.09
C TYR A 75 9.63 -1.63 9.44
N ALA A 76 9.20 -0.82 8.47
CA ALA A 76 8.63 0.48 8.75
C ALA A 76 7.24 0.37 9.44
N SER A 77 6.93 1.33 10.30
CA SER A 77 5.62 1.44 10.94
C SER A 77 5.03 2.83 10.75
N LEU A 78 3.79 2.90 10.27
CA LEU A 78 3.03 4.12 10.09
C LEU A 78 1.99 4.22 11.20
N GLY A 79 2.05 5.31 11.96
CA GLY A 79 1.06 5.64 12.99
C GLY A 79 -0.34 5.89 12.42
N GLY A 80 -1.34 5.85 13.29
CA GLY A 80 -2.74 6.00 12.89
C GLY A 80 -3.01 7.38 12.29
N GLY A 81 -3.75 7.42 11.17
CA GLY A 81 -4.11 8.67 10.48
C GLY A 81 -2.95 9.37 9.79
N VAL A 82 -1.79 8.73 9.59
CA VAL A 82 -0.72 9.28 8.76
C VAL A 82 -1.17 9.35 7.30
N LEU A 83 -0.93 10.50 6.66
CA LEU A 83 -1.11 10.66 5.21
C LEU A 83 0.25 10.80 4.54
N VAL A 84 0.51 9.93 3.56
CA VAL A 84 1.76 9.94 2.78
C VAL A 84 1.44 10.44 1.37
N HIS A 85 2.08 11.53 0.96
CA HIS A 85 1.89 12.09 -0.37
C HIS A 85 2.43 11.15 -1.46
N GLN A 86 1.87 11.23 -2.67
CA GLN A 86 2.29 10.42 -3.82
C GLN A 86 3.80 10.53 -4.09
N PHE A 87 4.41 9.44 -4.56
CA PHE A 87 5.84 9.28 -4.87
C PHE A 87 6.83 9.36 -3.69
N CYS A 88 6.35 9.45 -2.46
CA CYS A 88 7.22 9.38 -1.28
C CYS A 88 7.80 7.96 -1.09
N ARG A 89 8.97 7.88 -0.47
CA ARG A 89 9.60 6.64 -0.02
C ARG A 89 9.87 6.72 1.47
N ILE A 90 9.39 5.76 2.23
CA ILE A 90 9.56 5.69 3.68
C ILE A 90 10.46 4.51 4.00
N GLY A 91 11.65 4.79 4.55
CA GLY A 91 12.66 3.79 4.92
C GLY A 91 12.79 3.61 6.43
N ALA A 92 13.43 2.51 6.83
CA ALA A 92 14.01 2.33 8.16
C ALA A 92 15.32 3.13 8.30
#